data_AF-V5H323-F1
#
_entry.id   AF-V5H323-F1
#
_cell.length_a   1.000
_cell.length_b   1.000
_cell.length_c   1.000
_cell.angle_alpha   90.00
_cell.angle_beta   90.00
_cell.angle_gamma   90.00
#
_symmetry.space_group_name_H-M   'P 1'
#
loop_
_entity.id
_entity.type
_entity.pdbx_description
1 polymer ?
#
loop_
_entity_poly.entity_id
_entity_poly.type
_entity_poly.pdbx_seq_one_letter_code
_entity_poly.pdbx_strand_id
1 'polypeptide(L)'
;MHKEILWTLIAAALGLCSGQNSQDGNVCLDTPEFGQGREVVRGWSYNSELDKCYVFYHAKRKDYGSENIFLDESACNQLCRPHVPAKCYAKPTIEQGTDYDFPPC
;
A
#
# COMPACT_ATOMS: atom_id res chain seq x y z
N MET A 1 47.79 37.82 -25.96
CA MET A 1 46.97 37.98 -27.17
C MET A 1 45.56 37.55 -26.82
N HIS A 2 44.69 38.53 -26.60
CA HIS A 2 43.24 38.37 -26.50
C HIS A 2 42.67 37.96 -27.86
N LYS A 3 41.68 37.06 -27.88
CA LYS A 3 40.65 37.03 -28.91
C LYS A 3 39.40 36.30 -28.37
N GLU A 4 38.44 37.13 -27.96
CA GLU A 4 36.98 36.99 -28.10
C GLU A 4 36.32 35.65 -27.70
N ILE A 5 35.69 35.54 -26.51
CA ILE A 5 34.32 36.01 -26.17
C ILE A 5 33.19 35.21 -26.86
N LEU A 6 32.59 34.33 -26.06
CA LEU A 6 31.14 34.12 -25.85
C LEU A 6 30.26 33.71 -27.04
N TRP A 7 29.83 32.43 -27.03
CA TRP A 7 28.44 32.10 -27.33
C TRP A 7 27.81 31.36 -26.16
N THR A 8 27.12 32.16 -25.37
CA THR A 8 26.12 31.83 -24.37
C THR A 8 25.06 30.84 -24.86
N LEU A 9 24.67 29.97 -23.91
CA LEU A 9 23.33 29.45 -23.65
C LEU A 9 22.73 28.47 -24.68
N ILE A 10 22.93 27.18 -24.42
CA ILE A 10 21.81 26.24 -24.49
C ILE A 10 21.51 25.84 -23.05
N ALA A 11 20.57 26.56 -22.44
CA ALA A 11 19.84 26.07 -21.29
C ALA A 11 19.04 24.86 -21.76
N ALA A 12 19.67 23.68 -21.73
CA ALA A 12 18.89 22.46 -21.68
C ALA A 12 18.25 22.47 -20.29
N ALA A 13 17.07 23.07 -20.19
CA ALA A 13 16.09 22.66 -19.22
C ALA A 13 15.77 21.19 -19.53
N LEU A 14 16.69 20.29 -19.21
CA LEU A 14 16.34 18.92 -18.89
C LEU A 14 15.58 19.06 -17.60
N GLY A 15 14.28 19.33 -17.76
CA GLY A 15 13.32 19.23 -16.70
C GLY A 15 13.58 17.91 -16.04
N LEU A 16 14.17 17.97 -14.86
CA LEU A 16 14.02 16.94 -13.86
C LEU A 16 12.50 16.87 -13.69
N CYS A 17 11.86 15.96 -14.43
CA CYS A 17 10.60 15.40 -14.02
C CYS A 17 10.95 14.61 -12.75
N SER A 18 11.16 15.34 -11.66
CA SER A 18 11.05 14.81 -10.32
C SER A 18 9.58 14.46 -10.18
N GLY A 19 9.22 13.27 -10.68
CA GLY A 19 8.02 12.58 -10.28
C GLY A 19 8.17 12.24 -8.81
N GLN A 20 8.10 13.26 -7.95
CA GLN A 20 7.84 13.11 -6.54
C GLN A 20 6.37 12.72 -6.43
N ASN A 21 6.05 11.48 -6.77
CA ASN A 21 4.91 10.83 -6.15
C ASN A 21 5.38 10.38 -4.76
N SER A 22 5.67 11.37 -3.90
CA SER A 22 5.46 11.19 -2.48
C SER A 22 3.96 11.03 -2.32
N GLN A 23 3.46 9.82 -2.54
CA GLN A 23 2.18 9.37 -2.00
C GLN A 23 2.39 9.29 -0.48
N ASP A 24 2.50 10.46 0.15
CA ASP A 24 2.23 10.69 1.56
C ASP A 24 0.71 10.76 1.77
N GLY A 25 -0.02 9.95 0.99
CA GLY A 25 -1.44 9.74 1.07
C GLY A 25 -1.68 8.47 1.86
N ASN A 26 -2.71 8.47 2.70
CA ASN A 26 -3.12 7.24 3.37
C ASN A 26 -3.54 6.21 2.31
N VAL A 27 -2.67 5.23 2.04
CA VAL A 27 -2.89 4.17 1.03
C VAL A 27 -4.22 3.44 1.22
N CYS A 28 -4.79 3.44 2.42
CA CYS A 28 -6.08 2.83 2.71
C CYS A 28 -7.25 3.57 2.03
N LEU A 29 -7.08 4.82 1.61
CA LEU A 29 -8.12 5.58 0.90
C LEU A 29 -8.04 5.38 -0.62
N ASP A 30 -6.97 4.76 -1.12
CA ASP A 30 -6.80 4.54 -2.55
C ASP A 30 -7.72 3.44 -3.05
N THR A 31 -8.20 3.58 -4.29
CA THR A 31 -8.91 2.49 -4.97
C THR A 31 -7.90 1.43 -5.39
N PRO A 32 -8.07 0.15 -5.01
CA PRO A 32 -7.12 -0.89 -5.39
C PRO A 32 -7.18 -1.16 -6.90
N GLU A 33 -6.02 -1.18 -7.54
CA GLU A 33 -5.91 -1.45 -8.97
C GLU A 33 -5.46 -2.89 -9.24
N PHE A 34 -6.02 -3.52 -10.27
CA PHE A 34 -5.57 -4.85 -10.71
C PHE A 34 -4.06 -4.84 -11.07
N GLY A 35 -3.57 -3.76 -11.68
CA GLY A 35 -2.17 -3.58 -12.10
C GLY A 35 -1.78 -4.40 -13.33
N GLN A 36 -0.48 -4.41 -13.66
CA GLN A 36 0.04 -5.05 -14.88
C GLN A 36 0.78 -6.36 -14.59
N GLY A 37 0.50 -7.39 -15.37
CA GLY A 37 1.15 -8.70 -15.25
C GLY A 37 0.24 -9.83 -15.71
N ARG A 38 0.81 -11.03 -15.85
CA ARG A 38 0.05 -12.24 -16.24
C ARG A 38 -0.29 -13.15 -15.06
N GLU A 39 0.51 -13.08 -13.98
CA GLU A 39 0.30 -13.87 -12.79
C GLU A 39 -0.71 -13.16 -11.88
N VAL A 40 -1.87 -13.79 -11.67
CA VAL A 40 -2.92 -13.28 -10.78
C VAL A 40 -2.81 -13.99 -9.44
N VAL A 41 -2.74 -13.22 -8.37
CA VAL A 41 -2.61 -13.72 -7.00
C VAL A 41 -3.75 -13.21 -6.13
N ARG A 42 -4.03 -13.93 -5.04
CA ARG A 42 -4.96 -13.51 -4.00
C ARG A 42 -4.23 -12.54 -3.06
N GLY A 43 -4.86 -11.41 -2.77
CA GLY A 43 -4.44 -10.47 -1.74
C GLY A 43 -5.63 -9.87 -1.00
N TRP A 44 -5.39 -8.75 -0.33
CA TRP A 44 -6.34 -8.02 0.50
C TRP A 44 -6.29 -6.53 0.20
N SER A 45 -7.43 -5.87 0.23
CA SER A 45 -7.58 -4.42 0.08
C SER A 45 -8.58 -3.90 1.10
N TYR A 46 -8.41 -2.66 1.55
CA TYR A 46 -9.31 -2.01 2.48
C TYR A 46 -10.41 -1.26 1.76
N ASN A 47 -11.65 -1.42 2.23
CA ASN A 47 -12.80 -0.62 1.83
C ASN A 47 -13.18 0.29 3.01
N SER A 48 -13.07 1.60 2.82
CA SER A 48 -13.35 2.61 3.83
C SER A 48 -14.84 2.82 4.11
N GLU A 49 -15.72 2.56 3.14
CA GLU A 49 -17.18 2.64 3.33
C GLU A 49 -17.69 1.53 4.24
N LEU A 50 -17.05 0.36 4.19
CA LEU A 50 -17.39 -0.82 4.97
C LEU A 50 -16.53 -1.00 6.23
N ASP A 51 -15.50 -0.16 6.42
CA ASP A 51 -14.42 -0.36 7.39
C ASP A 51 -13.95 -1.83 7.43
N LYS A 52 -13.56 -2.36 6.27
CA LYS A 52 -13.24 -3.79 6.15
C LYS A 52 -12.16 -4.07 5.13
N CYS A 53 -11.23 -4.95 5.49
CA CYS A 53 -10.34 -5.61 4.54
C CYS A 53 -11.06 -6.76 3.82
N TYR A 54 -11.03 -6.76 2.50
CA TYR A 54 -11.67 -7.76 1.66
C TYR A 54 -10.68 -8.40 0.70
N VAL A 55 -10.99 -9.61 0.25
CA VAL A 55 -10.16 -10.34 -0.72
C VAL A 55 -10.20 -9.62 -2.07
N PHE A 56 -9.03 -9.31 -2.60
CA PHE A 56 -8.86 -8.71 -3.91
C PHE A 56 -7.86 -9.52 -4.75
N TYR A 57 -8.23 -9.88 -5.97
CA TYR A 57 -7.34 -10.56 -6.91
C TYR A 57 -6.67 -9.53 -7.81
N HIS A 58 -5.35 -9.58 -7.90
CA HIS A 58 -4.57 -8.59 -8.63
C HIS A 58 -3.35 -9.22 -9.31
N ALA A 59 -2.75 -8.50 -10.24
CA ALA A 59 -1.47 -8.88 -10.82
C ALA A 59 -0.38 -8.87 -9.73
N LYS A 60 0.44 -9.91 -9.68
CA LYS A 60 1.50 -10.04 -8.67
C LYS A 60 2.41 -8.81 -8.62
N ARG A 61 2.57 -8.25 -7.43
CA ARG A 61 3.50 -7.14 -7.17
C ARG A 61 4.88 -7.65 -6.81
N LYS A 62 5.91 -6.82 -7.04
CA LYS A 62 7.25 -7.05 -6.50
C LYS A 62 7.27 -6.78 -4.99
N ASP A 63 6.60 -5.70 -4.58
CA ASP A 63 6.51 -5.22 -3.21
C ASP A 63 5.04 -4.91 -2.86
N TYR A 64 4.68 -5.04 -1.58
CA TYR A 64 3.31 -4.84 -1.08
C TYR A 64 3.29 -3.81 0.06
N GLY A 65 2.13 -3.19 0.29
CA GLY A 65 1.92 -2.22 1.38
C GLY A 65 2.20 -0.76 1.02
N SER A 66 2.66 -0.47 -0.20
CA SER A 66 2.75 0.90 -0.74
C SER A 66 1.50 1.35 -1.52
N GLU A 67 0.55 0.43 -1.72
CA GLU A 67 -0.75 0.62 -2.37
C GLU A 67 -1.82 0.04 -1.42
N ASN A 68 -3.11 0.25 -1.72
CA ASN A 68 -4.20 -0.45 -1.04
C ASN A 68 -4.27 -1.96 -1.39
N ILE A 69 -3.14 -2.65 -1.38
CA ILE A 69 -2.99 -4.06 -1.74
C ILE A 69 -1.97 -4.70 -0.79
N PHE A 70 -2.42 -5.73 -0.09
CA PHE A 70 -1.70 -6.43 0.96
C PHE A 70 -1.71 -7.94 0.67
N LEU A 71 -0.64 -8.65 1.04
CA LEU A 71 -0.61 -10.11 0.96
C LEU A 71 -1.51 -10.76 2.03
N ASP A 72 -1.57 -10.16 3.21
CA ASP A 72 -2.21 -10.72 4.40
C ASP A 72 -3.34 -9.82 4.91
N GLU A 73 -4.44 -10.46 5.35
CA GLU A 73 -5.59 -9.78 5.95
C GLU A 73 -5.17 -9.00 7.21
N SER A 74 -4.30 -9.61 8.02
CA SER A 74 -3.81 -9.00 9.26
C SER A 74 -3.03 -7.72 8.98
N ALA A 75 -2.17 -7.72 7.96
CA ALA A 75 -1.40 -6.53 7.58
C ALA A 75 -2.32 -5.40 7.10
N CYS A 76 -3.34 -5.73 6.29
CA CYS A 76 -4.36 -4.78 5.88
C CYS A 76 -5.11 -4.18 7.09
N ASN A 77 -5.59 -5.01 8.01
CA ASN A 77 -6.31 -4.53 9.19
C ASN A 77 -5.42 -3.70 10.11
N GLN A 78 -4.17 -4.11 10.33
CA GLN A 78 -3.22 -3.37 11.18
C GLN A 78 -2.93 -1.98 10.63
N LEU A 79 -2.76 -1.85 9.32
CA LEU A 79 -2.46 -0.55 8.70
C LEU A 79 -3.70 0.32 8.57
N CYS A 80 -4.80 -0.25 8.06
CA CYS A 80 -5.98 0.52 7.66
C CYS A 80 -7.09 0.61 8.71
N ARG A 81 -7.01 -0.20 9.77
CA ARG A 81 -8.00 -0.23 10.86
C ARG A 81 -7.33 -0.14 12.23
N PRO A 82 -6.49 0.89 12.50
CA PRO A 82 -5.74 1.00 13.75
C PRO A 82 -6.65 1.18 14.99
N HIS A 83 -7.91 1.55 14.79
CA HIS A 83 -8.93 1.63 15.84
C HIS A 83 -9.46 0.27 16.28
N VAL A 84 -9.25 -0.79 15.48
CA VAL A 84 -9.70 -2.14 15.78
C VAL A 84 -8.57 -2.91 16.45
N PRO A 85 -8.77 -3.46 17.66
CA PRO A 85 -7.73 -4.22 18.35
C PRO A 85 -7.29 -5.45 17.56
N ALA A 86 -5.99 -5.75 17.54
CA ALA A 86 -5.44 -6.85 16.76
C ALA A 86 -6.02 -8.24 17.06
N LYS A 87 -6.43 -8.45 18.30
CA LYS A 87 -7.15 -9.64 18.75
C LYS A 87 -8.46 -9.89 17.99
N CYS A 88 -9.09 -8.85 17.44
CA CYS A 88 -10.38 -8.96 16.75
C CYS A 88 -10.26 -9.49 15.31
N TYR A 89 -9.05 -9.53 14.75
CA TYR A 89 -8.76 -10.14 13.45
C TYR A 89 -7.70 -11.24 13.54
N ALA A 90 -7.26 -11.59 14.75
CA ALA A 90 -6.40 -12.74 14.96
C ALA A 90 -7.19 -14.04 14.69
N LYS A 91 -6.61 -14.94 13.90
CA LYS A 91 -7.18 -16.28 13.74
C LYS A 91 -7.07 -17.01 15.08
N PRO A 92 -8.15 -17.63 15.61
CA PRO A 92 -8.07 -18.38 16.85
C PRO A 92 -7.00 -19.48 16.73
N THR A 93 -6.00 -19.43 17.59
CA THR A 93 -5.07 -20.54 17.77
C THR A 93 -5.83 -21.64 18.52
N ILE A 94 -6.13 -22.74 17.83
CA ILE A 94 -6.68 -23.97 18.44
C ILE A 94 -5.53 -24.67 19.18
N GLU A 95 -4.93 -24.01 20.17
CA GLU A 95 -3.94 -24.63 21.05
C GLU A 95 -4.38 -24.38 22.48
N GLN A 96 -5.00 -25.44 23.02
CA GLN A 96 -5.32 -25.66 24.44
C GLN A 96 -6.50 -24.86 24.99
N GLY A 97 -7.58 -25.60 25.29
CA GLY A 97 -8.78 -25.08 25.91
C GLY A 97 -8.49 -24.46 27.27
N THR A 98 -8.60 -23.15 27.34
CA THR A 98 -8.92 -22.40 28.55
C THR A 98 -9.81 -21.25 28.14
N ASP A 99 -11.02 -21.28 28.69
CA ASP A 99 -12.00 -20.21 28.88
C ASP A 99 -12.11 -19.11 27.80
N TYR A 100 -13.27 -19.09 27.14
CA TYR A 100 -13.67 -18.06 26.19
C TYR A 100 -14.05 -16.77 26.92
N ASP A 101 -13.06 -16.04 27.43
CA ASP A 101 -13.23 -14.60 27.62
C ASP A 101 -12.82 -13.94 26.31
N PHE A 102 -13.71 -14.00 25.31
CA PHE A 102 -13.55 -13.20 24.09
C PHE A 102 -13.64 -11.74 24.54
N PRO A 103 -12.53 -10.97 24.50
CA PRO A 103 -12.63 -9.57 24.80
C PRO A 103 -13.57 -8.91 23.78
N PRO A 104 -14.30 -7.84 24.16
CA PRO A 104 -15.27 -7.22 23.27
C PRO A 104 -14.59 -6.78 21.97
N CYS A 105 -14.92 -7.53 20.93
CA CYS A 105 -14.86 -7.25 19.51
C CYS A 105 -16.33 -7.38 19.07
#